data_AF-A0A7S9DEG7-F1
#
_entry.id   AF-A0A7S9DEG7-F1
#
_cell.length_a   1.000
_cell.length_b   1.000
_cell.length_c   1.000
_cell.angle_alpha   90.00
_cell.angle_beta   90.00
_cell.angle_gamma   90.00
#
_symmetry.space_group_name_H-M   'P 1'
#
loop_
_entity.id
_entity.type
_entity.pdbx_description
1 polymer ?
#
loop_
_entity_poly.entity_id
_entity_poly.type
_entity_poly.pdbx_seq_one_letter_code
_entity_poly.pdbx_strand_id
1 'polypeptide(L)'
;MDYLREWELSFRLGMRPWIAVAYSAPVAAASAVFLIYPIGQGSFSDGMPLGISGTFNFMIVFQAEHNILMHPFHMLGVAGVFGGSLCAARSQ
;
A
#
# COMPACT_ATOMS: atom_id res chain seq x y z
N MET A 1 -10.42 -6.48 -8.97
CA MET A 1 -10.84 -7.80 -9.49
C MET A 1 -9.89 -8.90 -9.04
N ASP A 2 -8.59 -8.63 -8.90
CA ASP A 2 -7.59 -9.67 -8.60
C ASP A 2 -7.69 -10.29 -7.20
N TYR A 3 -8.05 -9.53 -6.15
CA TYR A 3 -8.24 -10.10 -4.80
C TYR A 3 -9.25 -11.26 -4.77
N LEU A 4 -10.43 -11.06 -5.38
CA LEU A 4 -11.49 -12.07 -5.43
C LEU A 4 -11.11 -13.24 -6.32
N ARG A 5 -10.34 -12.97 -7.38
CA ARG A 5 -9.79 -13.99 -8.25
C ARG A 5 -8.80 -14.90 -7.51
N GLU A 6 -7.88 -14.33 -6.73
CA GLU A 6 -6.92 -15.10 -5.92
C GLU A 6 -7.62 -15.98 -4.89
N TRP A 7 -8.66 -15.43 -4.23
CA TRP A 7 -9.52 -16.19 -3.35
C TRP A 7 -10.19 -17.34 -4.11
N GLU A 8 -10.96 -17.04 -5.15
CA GLU A 8 -11.71 -18.04 -5.92
C GLU A 8 -10.81 -19.15 -6.48
N LEU A 9 -9.63 -18.80 -7.00
CA LEU A 9 -8.65 -19.77 -7.48
C LEU A 9 -8.18 -20.69 -6.35
N SER A 10 -7.85 -20.14 -5.18
CA SER A 10 -7.44 -20.95 -4.03
C SER A 10 -8.51 -21.96 -3.61
N PHE A 11 -9.79 -21.57 -3.63
CA PHE A 11 -10.91 -22.48 -3.35
C PHE A 11 -11.04 -23.57 -4.41
N ARG A 12 -11.00 -23.20 -5.69
CA ARG A 12 -11.11 -24.15 -6.82
C ARG A 12 -9.97 -25.18 -6.81
N LEU A 13 -8.79 -24.82 -6.30
CA LEU A 13 -7.63 -25.71 -6.20
C LEU A 13 -7.48 -26.40 -4.84
N GLY A 14 -8.38 -26.17 -3.87
CA GLY A 14 -8.24 -26.72 -2.51
C GLY A 14 -7.02 -26.19 -1.74
N MET A 15 -6.50 -25.03 -2.12
CA MET A 15 -5.36 -24.38 -1.48
C MET A 15 -5.80 -23.51 -0.30
N ARG A 16 -4.87 -23.19 0.60
CA ARG A 16 -5.11 -22.21 1.67
C ARG A 16 -5.16 -20.78 1.08
N PRO A 17 -6.08 -19.91 1.50
CA PRO A 17 -6.37 -18.64 0.82
C PRO A 17 -5.41 -17.48 1.17
N TRP A 18 -4.17 -17.76 1.60
CA TRP A 18 -3.28 -16.72 2.13
C TRP A 18 -2.75 -15.73 1.09
N ILE A 19 -2.79 -16.08 -0.20
CA ILE A 19 -2.41 -15.17 -1.28
C ILE A 19 -3.34 -13.95 -1.32
N ALA A 20 -4.65 -14.17 -1.23
CA ALA A 20 -5.62 -13.08 -1.17
C ALA A 20 -5.39 -12.19 0.06
N VAL A 21 -5.11 -12.80 1.23
CA VAL A 21 -4.78 -12.06 2.46
C VAL A 21 -3.49 -11.24 2.31
N ALA A 22 -2.44 -11.79 1.71
CA ALA A 22 -1.21 -11.02 1.45
C ALA A 22 -1.47 -9.86 0.47
N TYR A 23 -2.30 -10.09 -0.54
CA TYR A 23 -2.67 -9.07 -1.53
C TYR A 23 -3.53 -7.94 -0.94
N SER A 24 -4.16 -8.11 0.23
CA SER A 24 -4.91 -7.02 0.87
C SER A 24 -4.01 -5.87 1.33
N ALA A 25 -2.72 -6.10 1.58
CA ALA A 25 -1.78 -5.05 1.98
C ALA A 25 -1.60 -3.94 0.91
N PRO A 26 -1.23 -4.25 -0.35
CA PRO A 26 -1.15 -3.23 -1.39
C PRO A 26 -2.53 -2.63 -1.74
N VAL A 27 -3.62 -3.40 -1.64
CA VAL A 27 -4.99 -2.86 -1.82
C VAL A 27 -5.28 -1.78 -0.77
N ALA A 28 -4.98 -2.05 0.50
CA ALA A 28 -5.18 -1.08 1.58
C ALA A 28 -4.31 0.19 1.38
N ALA A 29 -3.06 0.03 0.96
CA ALA A 29 -2.18 1.16 0.64
C ALA A 29 -2.73 2.03 -0.50
N ALA A 30 -3.20 1.41 -1.59
CA ALA A 30 -3.84 2.11 -2.70
C ALA A 30 -5.14 2.83 -2.25
N SER A 31 -6.00 2.15 -1.48
CA SER A 31 -7.20 2.78 -0.92
C SER A 31 -6.87 3.97 -0.01
N ALA A 32 -5.78 3.91 0.76
CA ALA A 32 -5.37 5.00 1.62
C ALA A 32 -5.04 6.29 0.83
N VAL A 33 -4.23 6.18 -0.24
CA VAL A 33 -3.73 7.36 -0.98
C VAL A 33 -4.68 7.88 -2.07
N PHE A 34 -5.56 7.03 -2.60
CA PHE A 34 -6.50 7.42 -3.67
C PHE A 34 -7.92 7.69 -3.18
N LEU A 35 -8.32 7.20 -2.00
CA LEU A 35 -9.68 7.37 -1.48
C LEU A 35 -9.69 7.99 -0.08
N ILE A 36 -9.08 7.34 0.91
CA ILE A 36 -9.22 7.77 2.31
C ILE A 36 -8.60 9.14 2.55
N TYR A 37 -7.38 9.36 2.06
CA TYR A 37 -6.70 10.64 2.19
C TYR A 37 -7.46 11.80 1.52
N PRO A 38 -7.84 11.74 0.22
CA PRO A 38 -8.58 12.83 -0.40
C PRO A 38 -9.95 13.07 0.23
N ILE A 39 -10.64 12.02 0.72
CA ILE A 39 -11.88 12.20 1.49
C ILE A 39 -11.59 12.95 2.79
N GLY A 40 -10.52 12.61 3.50
CA GLY A 40 -10.09 13.29 4.73
C GLY A 40 -9.68 14.74 4.52
N GLN A 41 -9.11 15.07 3.35
CA GLN A 41 -8.77 16.45 2.95
C GLN A 41 -9.97 17.22 2.37
N GLY A 42 -11.04 16.53 1.98
CA GLY A 42 -12.22 17.12 1.36
C GLY A 42 -12.10 17.37 -0.15
N SER A 43 -11.02 16.90 -0.80
CA SER A 43 -10.83 17.03 -2.25
C SER A 43 -10.03 15.88 -2.85
N PHE A 44 -10.50 15.36 -3.99
CA PHE A 44 -9.75 14.39 -4.80
C PHE A 44 -8.53 15.00 -5.50
N SER A 45 -8.41 16.33 -5.58
CA SER A 45 -7.19 16.99 -6.07
C SER A 45 -5.97 16.69 -5.21
N ASP A 46 -6.18 16.39 -3.92
CA ASP A 46 -5.11 16.14 -2.96
C ASP A 46 -4.71 14.66 -2.91
N GLY A 47 -5.49 13.79 -3.59
CA GLY A 47 -5.13 12.39 -3.75
C GLY A 47 -3.83 12.21 -4.55
N MET A 48 -3.20 11.04 -4.41
CA MET A 48 -1.98 10.75 -5.17
C MET A 48 -2.25 10.79 -6.69
N PRO A 49 -1.47 11.54 -7.49
CA PRO A 49 -1.61 11.55 -8.94
C PRO A 49 -1.08 10.27 -9.59
N LEU A 50 -1.72 9.82 -10.69
CA LEU A 50 -1.29 8.65 -11.46
C LEU A 50 -0.11 8.96 -12.40
N GLY A 51 1.06 9.17 -11.80
CA GLY A 51 2.30 9.39 -12.53
C GLY A 51 3.52 9.43 -11.61
N ILE A 52 4.70 9.23 -12.19
CA ILE A 52 5.96 9.16 -11.41
C ILE A 52 6.23 10.48 -10.68
N SER A 53 6.28 11.60 -11.41
CA SER A 53 6.48 12.93 -10.81
C SER A 53 5.36 13.31 -9.83
N GLY A 54 4.12 12.93 -10.14
CA GLY A 54 2.98 13.17 -9.26
C GLY A 54 3.08 12.43 -7.93
N THR A 55 3.58 11.19 -7.95
CA THR A 55 3.85 10.42 -6.72
C THR A 55 4.89 11.12 -5.86
N PHE A 56 5.99 11.61 -6.45
CA PHE A 56 6.99 12.39 -5.71
C PHE A 56 6.42 13.69 -5.13
N ASN A 57 5.62 14.41 -5.91
CA ASN A 57 4.95 15.62 -5.44
C ASN A 57 4.06 15.33 -4.23
N PHE A 58 3.22 14.29 -4.30
CA PHE A 58 2.39 13.84 -3.19
C PHE A 58 3.22 13.56 -1.94
N MET A 59 4.32 12.81 -2.05
CA MET A 59 5.18 12.47 -0.91
C MET A 59 5.77 13.71 -0.22
N ILE A 60 6.21 14.70 -0.99
CA ILE A 60 6.81 15.93 -0.44
C ILE A 60 5.75 16.77 0.27
N VAL A 61 4.58 16.96 -0.33
CA VAL A 61 3.46 17.67 0.30
C VAL A 61 2.99 16.94 1.55
N PHE A 62 2.84 15.62 1.49
CA PHE A 62 2.42 14.81 2.62
C PHE A 62 3.43 14.87 3.78
N GLN A 63 4.73 14.95 3.47
CA GLN A 63 5.74 15.19 4.49
C GLN A 63 5.64 16.60 5.10
N ALA A 64 5.37 17.63 4.30
CA ALA A 64 5.21 19.00 4.78
C ALA A 64 3.98 19.17 5.69
N GLU A 65 2.85 18.58 5.30
CA GLU A 65 1.57 18.71 6.02
C GLU A 65 1.45 17.75 7.22
N HIS A 66 2.07 16.57 7.16
CA HIS A 66 1.85 15.51 8.15
C HIS A 66 3.10 14.98 8.83
N ASN A 67 4.30 15.44 8.45
CA ASN A 67 5.57 14.97 8.98
C ASN A 67 5.67 13.43 9.05
N ILE A 68 5.24 12.77 7.96
CA ILE A 68 5.02 11.31 7.92
C ILE A 68 6.26 10.50 8.30
N LEU A 69 7.47 11.01 8.04
CA LEU A 69 8.72 10.36 8.45
C LEU A 69 8.82 10.15 9.97
N MET A 70 8.16 10.99 10.77
CA MET A 70 8.11 10.86 12.23
C MET A 70 6.91 10.04 12.73
N HIS A 71 6.04 9.56 11.84
CA HIS A 71 4.84 8.80 12.21
C HIS A 71 5.17 7.30 12.43
N PRO A 72 4.81 6.69 13.57
CA PRO A 72 5.19 5.31 13.90
C PRO A 72 4.63 4.28 12.91
N PHE A 73 3.42 4.45 12.38
CA PHE A 73 2.89 3.55 11.34
C PHE A 73 3.68 3.60 10.03
N HIS A 74 4.23 4.76 9.66
CA HIS A 74 5.10 4.85 8.48
C HIS A 74 6.42 4.12 8.74
N MET A 75 7.02 4.29 9.93
CA MET A 75 8.21 3.56 10.32
C MET A 75 8.00 2.04 10.33
N LEU A 76 6.85 1.56 10.81
CA LEU A 76 6.49 0.15 10.73
C LEU A 76 6.34 -0.34 9.28
N GLY A 77 5.75 0.48 8.40
CA GLY A 77 5.67 0.20 6.96
C GLY A 77 7.06 0.08 6.33
N VAL A 78 7.96 1.01 6.62
CA VAL A 78 9.36 1.00 6.16
C VAL A 78 10.09 -0.26 6.67
N ALA A 79 9.94 -0.60 7.95
CA ALA A 79 10.52 -1.81 8.53
C ALA A 79 9.97 -3.08 7.85
N GLY A 80 8.68 -3.11 7.50
CA GLY A 80 8.05 -4.20 6.76
C GLY A 80 8.61 -4.37 5.35
N VAL A 81 8.76 -3.27 4.59
CA VAL A 81 9.29 -3.31 3.22
C VAL A 81 10.77 -3.70 3.21
N PHE A 82 11.59 -3.10 4.09
CA PHE A 82 13.02 -3.42 4.18
C PHE A 82 13.28 -4.81 4.77
N GLY A 83 12.51 -5.22 5.79
CA GLY A 83 12.59 -6.56 6.34
C GLY A 83 12.16 -7.61 5.30
N GLY A 84 11.07 -7.35 4.57
CA GLY A 84 10.59 -8.21 3.50
C GLY A 84 11.59 -8.37 2.36
N SER A 85 12.21 -7.28 1.90
CA SER A 85 13.24 -7.33 0.85
C SER A 85 14.51 -8.05 1.31
N LEU A 86 14.93 -7.84 2.57
CA LEU A 86 16.05 -8.58 3.16
C LEU A 86 15.77 -10.08 3.24
N CYS A 87 14.57 -10.48 3.69
CA CYS A 87 14.16 -11.87 3.73
C CYS A 87 14.11 -12.50 2.34
N ALA A 88 13.55 -11.81 1.34
CA ALA A 88 13.48 -12.29 -0.04
C ALA A 88 14.86 -12.43 -0.68
N ALA A 89 15.79 -11.52 -0.39
CA ALA A 89 17.16 -11.60 -0.87
C ALA A 89 17.96 -12.76 -0.23
N ARG A 90 17.57 -13.19 0.98
CA ARG A 90 18.23 -14.32 1.67
C ARG A 90 17.62 -15.69 1.37
N SER A 91 16.52 -15.77 0.62
CA SER A 91 15.87 -17.04 0.26
C SER A 91 16.35 -17.64 -1.07
N GLN A 92 17.45 -17.11 -1.62
CA GLN A 92 18.16 -17.62 -2.81
C GLN A 92 19.49 -18.25 -2.38
#